data_AF-A0A7L4R9S4-F1
#
_entry.id   AF-A0A7L4R9S4-F1
#
_cell.length_a   1.000
_cell.length_b   1.000
_cell.length_c   1.000
_cell.angle_alpha   90.00
_cell.angle_beta   90.00
_cell.angle_gamma   90.00
#
_symmetry.space_group_name_H-M   'P 1'
#
loop_
_entity.id
_entity.type
_entity.pdbx_description
1 polymer ?
#
loop_
_entity_poly.entity_id
_entity_poly.type
_entity_poly.pdbx_seq_one_letter_code
_entity_poly.pdbx_strand_id
1 'polypeptide(L)'
;MPKEAFGGDDSGGGGGGDKKRPGLSRFGLSPDTNIRDVFWKLMASYADSGKPGMELSALENDRFPLMRAALSVLSGRQGEPYGLVPRAIAAYSIMMMVDGGWKDALGSFLSEGADETAVRGEIAHALKGLLGSYREAISEACAAMLRERKDTSVGLSYIAGMEDAELSRALRKELIIIARGGIGDDQMNAIKAISLIKEDEDVRKSLIILLSHWDAQTRLAAAEVLKTIAGDSDAKAAAAKRLPVETDARIKAILAKIAEG
;
A
#
# COMPACT_ATOMS: atom_id res chain seq x y z
N MET A 1 -7.94 -0.18 -60.08
CA MET A 1 -9.16 -0.98 -60.33
C MET A 1 -10.21 -0.59 -59.29
N PRO A 2 -11.39 -0.13 -59.71
CA PRO A 2 -12.52 0.09 -58.81
C PRO A 2 -13.19 -1.26 -58.48
N LYS A 3 -13.77 -1.38 -57.29
CA LYS A 3 -14.78 -2.41 -56.99
C LYS A 3 -15.94 -1.76 -56.26
N GLU A 4 -17.11 -2.16 -56.73
CA GLU A 4 -18.41 -1.55 -56.56
C GLU A 4 -19.04 -1.77 -55.18
N ALA A 5 -20.08 -0.96 -55.00
CA ALA A 5 -21.09 -0.89 -53.96
C ALA A 5 -21.67 -2.21 -53.44
N PHE A 6 -22.11 -2.17 -52.18
CA PHE A 6 -23.38 -2.77 -51.77
C PHE A 6 -24.32 -1.63 -51.36
N GLY A 7 -25.39 -1.47 -52.14
CA GLY A 7 -26.47 -0.53 -51.89
C GLY A 7 -27.49 -1.04 -50.89
N GLY A 8 -28.37 -0.13 -50.48
CA GLY A 8 -29.53 -0.37 -49.63
C GLY A 8 -30.26 0.94 -49.39
N ASP A 9 -30.90 1.45 -50.46
CA ASP A 9 -31.94 2.47 -50.41
C ASP A 9 -33.22 1.80 -49.88
N ASP A 10 -33.82 2.35 -48.82
CA ASP A 10 -35.21 2.10 -48.48
C ASP A 10 -35.78 3.36 -47.81
N SER A 11 -36.43 4.15 -48.66
CA SER A 11 -37.29 5.26 -48.27
C SER A 11 -38.66 4.72 -47.84
N GLY A 12 -39.02 4.89 -46.56
CA GLY A 12 -40.35 4.53 -46.05
C GLY A 12 -40.78 5.46 -44.92
N GLY A 13 -41.74 6.35 -45.20
CA GLY A 13 -42.32 7.26 -44.23
C GLY A 13 -43.45 6.65 -43.39
N GLY A 14 -43.64 7.22 -42.20
CA GLY A 14 -44.93 7.27 -41.50
C GLY A 14 -45.09 6.38 -40.25
N GLY A 15 -45.33 7.03 -39.10
CA GLY A 15 -46.23 6.49 -38.08
C GLY A 15 -45.62 6.13 -36.72
N GLY A 16 -45.77 7.05 -35.76
CA GLY A 16 -46.28 6.76 -34.42
C GLY A 16 -45.51 5.76 -33.55
N GLY A 17 -44.62 6.31 -32.73
CA GLY A 17 -44.11 5.62 -31.54
C GLY A 17 -42.83 6.30 -31.08
N ASP A 18 -42.95 7.17 -30.08
CA ASP A 18 -41.81 7.68 -29.31
C ASP A 18 -41.07 6.48 -28.66
N LYS A 19 -40.24 5.81 -29.46
CA LYS A 19 -39.17 4.98 -28.94
C LYS A 19 -38.19 5.97 -28.34
N LYS A 20 -38.39 6.30 -27.06
CA LYS A 20 -37.37 6.93 -26.21
C LYS A 20 -36.06 6.22 -26.52
N ARG A 21 -35.18 6.90 -27.27
CA ARG A 21 -33.81 6.46 -27.44
C ARG A 21 -33.29 6.20 -26.02
N PRO A 22 -32.72 5.02 -25.73
CA PRO A 22 -32.15 4.77 -24.42
C PRO A 22 -31.18 5.90 -24.12
N GLY A 23 -31.49 6.73 -23.12
CA GLY A 23 -30.60 7.79 -22.72
C GLY A 23 -29.26 7.17 -22.34
N LEU A 24 -28.17 7.73 -22.84
CA LEU A 24 -26.80 7.34 -22.47
C LEU A 24 -26.53 7.44 -20.95
N SER A 25 -27.45 8.05 -20.21
CA SER A 25 -27.53 8.00 -18.75
C SER A 25 -27.63 6.58 -18.17
N ARG A 26 -28.18 5.60 -18.90
CA ARG A 26 -28.13 4.18 -18.49
C ARG A 26 -26.74 3.54 -18.60
N PHE A 27 -25.81 4.22 -19.28
CA PHE A 27 -24.40 3.82 -19.38
C PHE A 27 -23.49 4.68 -18.48
N GLY A 28 -24.06 5.48 -17.56
CA GLY A 28 -23.29 6.33 -16.66
C GLY A 28 -22.60 7.52 -17.33
N LEU A 29 -22.87 7.78 -18.62
CA LEU A 29 -22.29 8.91 -19.35
C LEU A 29 -23.11 10.19 -19.06
N SER A 30 -22.90 10.72 -17.85
CA SER A 30 -23.15 12.12 -17.47
C SER A 30 -22.18 13.03 -18.26
N PRO A 31 -22.51 14.29 -18.60
CA PRO A 31 -21.75 15.04 -19.61
C PRO A 31 -20.30 15.25 -19.21
N ASP A 32 -19.39 14.93 -20.15
CA ASP A 32 -18.02 15.41 -20.41
C ASP A 32 -17.28 16.14 -19.26
N THR A 33 -17.37 15.66 -18.03
CA THR A 33 -16.64 16.25 -16.92
C THR A 33 -15.24 15.68 -16.99
N ASN A 34 -14.30 16.51 -17.43
CA ASN A 34 -12.91 16.11 -17.53
C ASN A 34 -12.38 15.73 -16.14
N ILE A 35 -12.01 14.46 -15.97
CA ILE A 35 -11.55 13.91 -14.69
C ILE A 35 -10.35 14.68 -14.12
N ARG A 36 -9.51 15.26 -14.98
CA ARG A 36 -8.38 16.08 -14.53
C ARG A 36 -8.82 17.39 -13.91
N ASP A 37 -9.92 17.98 -14.38
CA ASP A 37 -10.45 19.22 -13.80
C ASP A 37 -11.08 18.94 -12.43
N VAL A 38 -11.76 17.79 -12.29
CA VAL A 38 -12.26 17.32 -10.98
C VAL A 38 -11.09 17.09 -10.01
N PHE A 39 -10.06 16.37 -10.47
CA PHE A 39 -8.85 16.14 -9.69
C PHE A 39 -8.21 17.45 -9.22
N TRP A 40 -8.01 18.43 -10.09
CA TRP A 40 -7.39 19.70 -9.69
C TRP A 40 -8.27 20.52 -8.74
N LYS A 41 -9.60 20.46 -8.87
CA LYS A 41 -10.51 21.08 -7.90
C LYS A 41 -10.36 20.46 -6.51
N LEU A 42 -10.26 19.13 -6.43
CA LEU A 42 -10.01 18.41 -5.19
C LEU A 42 -8.65 18.81 -4.58
N MET A 43 -7.58 18.80 -5.39
CA MET A 43 -6.24 19.19 -4.93
C MET A 43 -6.19 20.62 -4.40
N ALA A 44 -6.83 21.57 -5.11
CA ALA A 44 -6.91 22.97 -4.68
C ALA A 44 -7.65 23.10 -3.34
N SER A 45 -8.77 22.38 -3.17
CA SER A 45 -9.52 22.40 -1.91
C SER A 45 -8.73 21.80 -0.74
N TYR A 46 -8.00 20.70 -0.96
CA TYR A 46 -7.15 20.10 0.07
C TYR A 46 -5.98 21.02 0.43
N ALA A 47 -5.39 21.71 -0.55
CA ALA A 47 -4.33 22.68 -0.32
C ALA A 47 -4.80 23.88 0.51
N ASP A 48 -6.03 24.35 0.29
CA ASP A 48 -6.59 25.51 0.99
C ASP A 48 -7.15 25.17 2.38
N SER A 49 -7.91 24.07 2.49
CA SER A 49 -8.75 23.78 3.66
C SER A 49 -8.48 22.44 4.34
N GLY A 50 -7.62 21.59 3.77
CA GLY A 50 -7.42 20.22 4.22
C GLY A 50 -8.65 19.31 4.03
N LYS A 51 -9.62 19.74 3.23
CA LYS A 51 -10.88 19.03 2.95
C LYS A 51 -11.14 18.94 1.45
N PRO A 52 -11.95 17.98 0.97
CA PRO A 52 -12.17 17.76 -0.47
C PRO A 52 -12.92 18.90 -1.17
N GLY A 53 -13.71 19.72 -0.46
CA GLY A 53 -14.47 20.84 -1.06
C GLY A 53 -15.62 20.42 -1.97
N MET A 54 -15.85 19.12 -2.12
CA MET A 54 -16.98 18.51 -2.81
C MET A 54 -17.33 17.17 -2.15
N GLU A 55 -18.52 16.67 -2.45
CA GLU A 55 -19.03 15.41 -1.89
C GLU A 55 -18.38 14.22 -2.60
N LEU A 56 -17.44 13.54 -1.93
CA LEU A 56 -16.71 12.41 -2.52
C LEU A 56 -17.61 11.20 -2.82
N SER A 57 -18.69 10.98 -2.07
CA SER A 57 -19.68 9.93 -2.34
C SER A 57 -20.27 10.03 -3.75
N ALA A 58 -20.41 11.25 -4.30
CA ALA A 58 -20.93 11.48 -5.64
C ALA A 58 -19.93 11.08 -6.75
N LEU A 59 -18.66 10.88 -6.39
CA LEU A 59 -17.55 10.52 -7.29
C LEU A 59 -17.13 9.04 -7.16
N GLU A 60 -17.95 8.21 -6.52
CA GLU A 60 -17.64 6.79 -6.27
C GLU A 60 -17.28 6.03 -7.56
N ASN A 61 -17.98 6.30 -8.66
CA ASN A 61 -17.72 5.67 -9.97
C ASN A 61 -16.44 6.19 -10.64
N ASP A 62 -15.95 7.35 -10.20
CA ASP A 62 -14.77 8.04 -10.73
C ASP A 62 -13.51 7.83 -9.88
N ARG A 63 -13.60 7.07 -8.78
CA ARG A 63 -12.47 6.87 -7.84
C ARG A 63 -11.19 6.34 -8.52
N PHE A 64 -11.31 5.37 -9.43
CA PHE A 64 -10.16 4.83 -10.16
C PHE A 64 -9.65 5.80 -11.25
N PRO A 65 -10.51 6.44 -12.05
CA PRO A 65 -10.10 7.56 -12.90
C PRO A 65 -9.35 8.68 -12.16
N LEU A 66 -9.83 9.11 -10.98
CA LEU A 66 -9.16 10.11 -10.13
C LEU A 66 -7.81 9.60 -9.61
N MET A 67 -7.75 8.35 -9.15
CA MET A 67 -6.51 7.70 -8.73
C MET A 67 -5.47 7.66 -9.86
N ARG A 68 -5.88 7.30 -11.10
CA ARG A 68 -4.99 7.31 -12.27
C ARG A 68 -4.56 8.72 -12.66
N ALA A 69 -5.43 9.70 -12.50
CA ALA A 69 -5.05 11.10 -12.69
C ALA A 69 -3.97 11.52 -11.69
N ALA A 70 -4.10 11.12 -10.42
CA ALA A 70 -3.09 11.37 -9.39
C ALA A 70 -1.73 10.76 -9.75
N LEU A 71 -1.69 9.49 -10.14
CA LEU A 71 -0.45 8.83 -10.57
C LEU A 71 0.15 9.51 -11.81
N SER A 72 -0.67 9.82 -12.82
CA SER A 72 -0.22 10.51 -14.03
C SER A 72 0.41 11.88 -13.72
N VAL A 73 -0.18 12.63 -12.77
CA VAL A 73 0.34 13.93 -12.35
C VAL A 73 1.65 13.77 -11.56
N LEU A 74 1.74 12.76 -10.69
CA LEU A 74 2.96 12.46 -9.92
C LEU A 74 4.12 12.06 -10.84
N SER A 75 3.92 11.09 -11.72
CA SER A 75 4.92 10.64 -12.70
C SER A 75 5.34 11.77 -13.64
N GLY A 76 4.38 12.56 -14.13
CA GLY A 76 4.64 13.65 -15.06
C GLY A 76 5.11 14.96 -14.41
N ARG A 77 5.23 15.01 -13.08
CA ARG A 77 5.51 16.23 -12.28
C ARG A 77 4.62 17.42 -12.65
N GLN A 78 3.36 17.16 -12.99
CA GLN A 78 2.45 18.16 -13.56
C GLN A 78 1.87 19.13 -12.50
N GLY A 79 2.32 19.06 -11.25
CA GLY A 79 1.90 19.98 -10.17
C GLY A 79 2.72 21.26 -10.06
N GLU A 80 3.89 21.34 -10.69
CA GLU A 80 4.74 22.54 -10.66
C GLU A 80 4.01 23.81 -11.15
N PRO A 81 3.21 23.79 -12.23
CA PRO A 81 2.42 24.96 -12.66
C PRO A 81 1.39 25.44 -11.62
N TYR A 82 1.02 24.58 -10.67
CA TYR A 82 0.07 24.88 -9.60
C TYR A 82 0.76 25.12 -8.24
N GLY A 83 2.09 25.20 -8.22
CA GLY A 83 2.87 25.39 -7.00
C GLY A 83 2.85 24.19 -6.04
N LEU A 84 2.37 23.03 -6.49
CA LEU A 84 2.27 21.82 -5.69
C LEU A 84 3.46 20.90 -5.95
N VAL A 85 4.26 20.71 -4.91
CA VAL A 85 5.35 19.73 -4.91
C VAL A 85 4.79 18.29 -4.95
N PRO A 86 5.48 17.31 -5.58
CA PRO A 86 5.00 15.93 -5.70
C PRO A 86 4.50 15.31 -4.39
N ARG A 87 5.24 15.46 -3.28
CA ARG A 87 4.79 15.03 -1.93
C ARG A 87 3.42 15.55 -1.51
N ALA A 88 3.07 16.80 -1.87
CA ALA A 88 1.79 17.39 -1.51
C ALA A 88 0.67 16.76 -2.33
N ILE A 89 0.92 16.53 -3.62
CA ILE A 89 -0.01 15.82 -4.51
C ILE A 89 -0.26 14.40 -4.00
N ALA A 90 0.80 13.68 -3.61
CA ALA A 90 0.68 12.34 -3.04
C ALA A 90 -0.15 12.36 -1.74
N ALA A 91 0.12 13.32 -0.84
CA ALA A 91 -0.62 13.47 0.40
C ALA A 91 -2.11 13.76 0.16
N TYR A 92 -2.44 14.74 -0.68
CA TYR A 92 -3.83 15.09 -0.98
C TYR A 92 -4.56 13.97 -1.73
N SER A 93 -3.85 13.21 -2.57
CA SER A 93 -4.44 12.04 -3.24
C SER A 93 -4.78 10.93 -2.24
N ILE A 94 -3.89 10.66 -1.27
CA ILE A 94 -4.17 9.72 -0.18
C ILE A 94 -5.34 10.21 0.66
N MET A 95 -5.35 11.49 1.06
CA MET A 95 -6.46 12.09 1.82
C MET A 95 -7.78 11.95 1.07
N MET A 96 -7.81 12.25 -0.23
CA MET A 96 -8.99 12.07 -1.10
C MET A 96 -9.52 10.63 -1.06
N MET A 97 -8.64 9.64 -1.22
CA MET A 97 -9.06 8.23 -1.21
C MET A 97 -9.51 7.77 0.17
N VAL A 98 -8.88 8.26 1.24
CA VAL A 98 -9.26 7.94 2.61
C VAL A 98 -10.58 8.60 3.01
N ASP A 99 -10.73 9.90 2.78
CA ASP A 99 -11.95 10.67 3.07
C ASP A 99 -13.14 10.15 2.25
N GLY A 100 -12.89 9.66 1.03
CA GLY A 100 -13.90 9.03 0.18
C GLY A 100 -14.27 7.60 0.60
N GLY A 101 -13.51 6.97 1.51
CA GLY A 101 -13.69 5.56 1.87
C GLY A 101 -13.25 4.58 0.77
N TRP A 102 -12.46 5.04 -0.21
CA TRP A 102 -12.03 4.30 -1.40
C TRP A 102 -10.81 3.42 -1.13
N LYS A 103 -10.96 2.46 -0.22
CA LYS A 103 -9.88 1.55 0.21
C LYS A 103 -9.26 0.78 -0.97
N ASP A 104 -10.08 0.37 -1.93
CA ASP A 104 -9.66 -0.32 -3.14
C ASP A 104 -8.82 0.58 -4.06
N ALA A 105 -9.27 1.82 -4.26
CA ALA A 105 -8.50 2.82 -5.03
C ALA A 105 -7.19 3.16 -4.33
N LEU A 106 -7.17 3.27 -2.99
CA LEU A 106 -5.93 3.47 -2.22
C LEU A 106 -4.97 2.29 -2.41
N GLY A 107 -5.46 1.04 -2.30
CA GLY A 107 -4.64 -0.15 -2.56
C GLY A 107 -4.04 -0.15 -3.98
N SER A 108 -4.85 0.15 -4.99
CA SER A 108 -4.38 0.28 -6.38
C SER A 108 -3.40 1.44 -6.56
N PHE A 109 -3.61 2.59 -5.93
CA PHE A 109 -2.68 3.71 -5.98
C PHE A 109 -1.31 3.35 -5.42
N LEU A 110 -1.27 2.64 -4.29
CA LEU A 110 -0.03 2.18 -3.69
C LEU A 110 0.67 1.14 -4.56
N SER A 111 -0.08 0.19 -5.12
CA SER A 111 0.43 -0.87 -6.00
C SER A 111 0.99 -0.31 -7.31
N GLU A 112 0.17 0.42 -8.08
CA GLU A 112 0.57 1.00 -9.37
C GLU A 112 1.65 2.08 -9.21
N GLY A 113 1.62 2.85 -8.11
CA GLY A 113 2.64 3.86 -7.81
C GLY A 113 4.00 3.28 -7.39
N ALA A 114 4.07 2.00 -7.05
CA ALA A 114 5.32 1.35 -6.64
C ALA A 114 6.27 1.04 -7.80
N ASP A 115 5.76 0.99 -9.04
CA ASP A 115 6.53 0.68 -10.25
C ASP A 115 7.57 1.76 -10.57
N GLU A 116 7.28 3.02 -10.21
CA GLU A 116 8.19 4.14 -10.42
C GLU A 116 8.85 4.57 -9.10
N THR A 117 10.18 4.42 -9.00
CA THR A 117 10.93 4.67 -7.75
C THR A 117 10.72 6.08 -7.19
N ALA A 118 10.64 7.09 -8.06
CA ALA A 118 10.39 8.47 -7.64
C ALA A 118 8.99 8.62 -7.03
N VAL A 119 7.96 8.14 -7.72
CA VAL A 119 6.55 8.19 -7.26
C VAL A 119 6.39 7.43 -5.96
N ARG A 120 6.93 6.22 -5.87
CA ARG A 120 6.94 5.40 -4.64
C ARG A 120 7.53 6.16 -3.46
N GLY A 121 8.62 6.90 -3.67
CA GLY A 121 9.27 7.71 -2.64
C GLY A 121 8.36 8.82 -2.10
N GLU A 122 7.68 9.54 -3.00
CA GLU A 122 6.72 10.59 -2.64
C GLU A 122 5.50 10.02 -1.90
N ILE A 123 4.97 8.88 -2.35
CA ILE A 123 3.86 8.17 -1.70
C ILE A 123 4.27 7.70 -0.29
N ALA A 124 5.44 7.08 -0.14
CA ALA A 124 5.93 6.62 1.16
C ALA A 124 6.09 7.78 2.16
N HIS A 125 6.62 8.91 1.70
CA HIS A 125 6.74 10.12 2.52
C HIS A 125 5.36 10.65 2.92
N ALA A 126 4.41 10.69 1.98
CA ALA A 126 3.05 11.16 2.23
C ALA A 126 2.31 10.26 3.24
N LEU A 127 2.36 8.93 3.06
CA LEU A 127 1.79 7.97 4.00
C LEU A 127 2.32 8.21 5.42
N LYS A 128 3.64 8.31 5.57
CA LYS A 128 4.29 8.55 6.87
C LYS A 128 3.80 9.84 7.53
N GLY A 129 3.66 10.92 6.76
CA GLY A 129 3.14 12.19 7.27
C GLY A 129 1.67 12.13 7.68
N LEU A 130 0.87 11.26 7.05
CA LEU A 130 -0.57 11.13 7.30
C LEU A 130 -0.93 10.12 8.38
N LEU A 131 0.00 9.28 8.84
CA LEU A 131 -0.26 8.28 9.90
C LEU A 131 -0.82 8.91 11.19
N GLY A 132 -0.50 10.17 11.51
CA GLY A 132 -1.05 10.83 12.70
C GLY A 132 -2.57 11.05 12.66
N SER A 133 -3.12 11.34 11.48
CA SER A 133 -4.53 11.69 11.30
C SER A 133 -5.36 10.59 10.64
N TYR A 134 -4.70 9.72 9.86
CA TYR A 134 -5.35 8.73 9.00
C TYR A 134 -4.89 7.29 9.28
N ARG A 135 -4.36 7.04 10.50
CA ARG A 135 -3.78 5.74 10.88
C ARG A 135 -4.67 4.56 10.55
N GLU A 136 -5.93 4.62 10.96
CA GLU A 136 -6.87 3.50 10.86
C GLU A 136 -7.08 3.09 9.40
N ALA A 137 -7.48 4.04 8.55
CA ALA A 137 -7.70 3.78 7.13
C ALA A 137 -6.44 3.32 6.39
N ILE A 138 -5.27 3.92 6.69
CA ILE A 138 -3.99 3.48 6.12
C ILE A 138 -3.67 2.05 6.57
N SER A 139 -3.88 1.73 7.85
CA SER A 139 -3.65 0.38 8.38
C SER A 139 -4.57 -0.64 7.72
N GLU A 140 -5.85 -0.31 7.52
CA GLU A 140 -6.79 -1.19 6.83
C GLU A 140 -6.42 -1.43 5.37
N ALA A 141 -5.98 -0.40 4.65
CA ALA A 141 -5.51 -0.53 3.27
C ALA A 141 -4.25 -1.41 3.19
N CYS A 142 -3.26 -1.17 4.07
CA CYS A 142 -2.07 -2.01 4.17
C CYS A 142 -2.44 -3.47 4.51
N ALA A 143 -3.37 -3.70 5.44
CA ALA A 143 -3.83 -5.04 5.80
C ALA A 143 -4.48 -5.75 4.60
N ALA A 144 -5.28 -5.04 3.80
CA ALA A 144 -5.85 -5.58 2.57
C ALA A 144 -4.76 -5.99 1.57
N MET A 145 -3.76 -5.13 1.34
CA MET A 145 -2.62 -5.45 0.47
C MET A 145 -1.82 -6.67 0.95
N LEU A 146 -1.60 -6.82 2.26
CA LEU A 146 -0.89 -7.98 2.82
C LEU A 146 -1.66 -9.30 2.66
N ARG A 147 -2.99 -9.24 2.52
CA ARG A 147 -3.84 -10.43 2.31
C ARG A 147 -3.96 -10.77 0.82
N GLU A 148 -3.74 -9.81 -0.06
CA GLU A 148 -3.73 -10.02 -1.51
C GLU A 148 -2.35 -10.41 -2.01
N ARG A 149 -2.22 -11.65 -2.50
CA ARG A 149 -0.93 -12.22 -2.93
C ARG A 149 -0.15 -11.36 -3.94
N LYS A 150 -0.85 -10.64 -4.82
CA LYS A 150 -0.24 -9.79 -5.86
C LYS A 150 0.40 -8.50 -5.29
N ASP A 151 -0.11 -7.99 -4.18
CA ASP A 151 0.26 -6.69 -3.62
C ASP A 151 1.04 -6.81 -2.30
N THR A 152 1.24 -8.04 -1.81
CA THR A 152 1.90 -8.31 -0.52
C THR A 152 3.29 -7.69 -0.47
N SER A 153 4.12 -7.89 -1.49
CA SER A 153 5.48 -7.36 -1.53
C SER A 153 5.54 -5.84 -1.52
N VAL A 154 4.61 -5.20 -2.26
CA VAL A 154 4.49 -3.74 -2.29
C VAL A 154 4.06 -3.20 -0.93
N GLY A 155 3.01 -3.80 -0.33
CA GLY A 155 2.52 -3.42 0.98
C GLY A 155 3.62 -3.52 2.04
N LEU A 156 4.37 -4.63 2.06
CA LEU A 156 5.51 -4.82 2.97
C LEU A 156 6.60 -3.78 2.77
N SER A 157 6.92 -3.43 1.53
CA SER A 157 7.92 -2.39 1.24
C SER A 157 7.53 -1.04 1.83
N TYR A 158 6.26 -0.63 1.74
CA TYR A 158 5.80 0.61 2.37
C TYR A 158 5.82 0.52 3.90
N ILE A 159 5.29 -0.57 4.48
CA ILE A 159 5.24 -0.76 5.94
C ILE A 159 6.65 -0.74 6.54
N ALA A 160 7.57 -1.50 5.95
CA ALA A 160 8.97 -1.59 6.40
C ALA A 160 9.77 -0.30 6.15
N GLY A 161 9.37 0.51 5.16
CA GLY A 161 9.96 1.81 4.85
C GLY A 161 9.46 2.96 5.74
N MET A 162 8.23 2.88 6.24
CA MET A 162 7.68 3.91 7.14
C MET A 162 8.33 3.88 8.52
N GLU A 163 8.79 2.70 8.97
CA GLU A 163 9.43 2.47 10.26
C GLU A 163 8.56 2.92 11.45
N ASP A 164 7.25 2.67 11.37
CA ASP A 164 6.26 3.07 12.36
C ASP A 164 5.81 1.86 13.22
N ALA A 165 6.08 1.94 14.52
CA ALA A 165 5.80 0.84 15.47
C ALA A 165 4.30 0.65 15.73
N GLU A 166 3.50 1.71 15.69
CA GLU A 166 2.06 1.64 15.93
C GLU A 166 1.32 0.97 14.76
N LEU A 167 1.70 1.30 13.52
CA LEU A 167 1.26 0.63 12.31
C LEU A 167 1.68 -0.85 12.33
N SER A 168 2.94 -1.12 12.69
CA SER A 168 3.43 -2.50 12.84
C SER A 168 2.62 -3.28 13.88
N ARG A 169 2.19 -2.62 14.96
CA ARG A 169 1.31 -3.20 15.99
C ARG A 169 -0.10 -3.48 15.45
N ALA A 170 -0.66 -2.54 14.67
CA ALA A 170 -1.96 -2.73 14.03
C ALA A 170 -1.96 -3.90 13.03
N LEU A 171 -0.84 -4.14 12.36
CA LEU A 171 -0.64 -5.20 11.35
C LEU A 171 0.05 -6.45 11.89
N ARG A 172 0.17 -6.58 13.23
CA ARG A 172 0.99 -7.61 13.88
C ARG A 172 0.69 -9.02 13.37
N LYS A 173 -0.61 -9.35 13.25
CA LYS A 173 -1.04 -10.70 12.87
C LYS A 173 -0.57 -11.07 11.47
N GLU A 174 -0.79 -10.20 10.49
CA GLU A 174 -0.38 -10.36 9.10
C GLU A 174 1.16 -10.44 8.99
N LEU A 175 1.86 -9.52 9.66
CA LEU A 175 3.32 -9.46 9.64
C LEU A 175 3.96 -10.71 10.25
N ILE A 176 3.42 -11.25 11.35
CA ILE A 176 3.92 -12.51 11.94
C ILE A 176 3.73 -13.68 10.97
N ILE A 177 2.56 -13.78 10.32
CA ILE A 177 2.28 -14.84 9.34
C ILE A 177 3.30 -14.80 8.20
N ILE A 178 3.57 -13.61 7.66
CA ILE A 178 4.51 -13.42 6.55
C ILE A 178 5.95 -13.66 7.00
N ALA A 179 6.36 -13.16 8.16
CA ALA A 179 7.70 -13.37 8.70
C ALA A 179 8.02 -14.86 8.91
N ARG A 180 7.00 -15.67 9.21
CA ARG A 180 7.12 -17.13 9.35
C ARG A 180 6.88 -17.89 8.05
N GLY A 181 6.55 -17.19 6.97
CA GLY A 181 6.23 -17.75 5.65
C GLY A 181 7.47 -18.17 4.85
N GLY A 182 7.35 -18.09 3.52
CA GLY A 182 8.42 -18.46 2.58
C GLY A 182 9.67 -17.58 2.69
N ILE A 183 10.64 -17.82 1.82
CA ILE A 183 11.90 -17.07 1.78
C ILE A 183 11.82 -15.95 0.75
N GLY A 184 12.38 -14.80 1.11
CA GLY A 184 12.62 -13.69 0.19
C GLY A 184 12.51 -12.35 0.87
N ASP A 185 12.48 -11.30 0.04
CA ASP A 185 12.40 -9.91 0.49
C ASP A 185 11.16 -9.64 1.36
N ASP A 186 10.04 -10.31 1.06
CA ASP A 186 8.80 -10.20 1.84
C ASP A 186 9.00 -10.67 3.28
N GLN A 187 9.69 -11.80 3.48
CA GLN A 187 10.00 -12.30 4.81
C GLN A 187 10.90 -11.32 5.57
N MET A 188 11.92 -10.78 4.90
CA MET A 188 12.86 -9.85 5.51
C MET A 188 12.21 -8.51 5.86
N ASN A 189 11.35 -7.99 4.99
CA ASN A 189 10.58 -6.79 5.24
C ASN A 189 9.60 -6.98 6.40
N ALA A 190 8.95 -8.16 6.49
CA ALA A 190 8.09 -8.49 7.62
C ALA A 190 8.88 -8.59 8.94
N ILE A 191 10.06 -9.24 8.93
CA ILE A 191 10.96 -9.29 10.11
C ILE A 191 11.40 -7.88 10.51
N LYS A 192 11.76 -7.02 9.54
CA LYS A 192 12.11 -5.63 9.79
C LYS A 192 10.94 -4.89 10.46
N ALA A 193 9.71 -5.04 9.96
CA ALA A 193 8.54 -4.38 10.53
C ALA A 193 8.24 -4.88 11.96
N ILE A 194 8.19 -6.19 12.20
CA ILE A 194 7.92 -6.71 13.56
C ILE A 194 9.05 -6.41 14.55
N SER A 195 10.28 -6.16 14.10
CA SER A 195 11.39 -5.78 14.98
C SER A 195 11.14 -4.48 15.76
N LEU A 196 10.28 -3.60 15.23
CA LEU A 196 9.86 -2.36 15.88
C LEU A 196 8.97 -2.61 17.11
N ILE A 197 8.35 -3.78 17.18
CA ILE A 197 7.44 -4.21 18.24
C ILE A 197 7.92 -5.51 18.91
N LYS A 198 9.24 -5.74 18.94
CA LYS A 198 9.89 -6.92 19.52
C LYS A 198 9.54 -7.21 21.00
N GLU A 199 9.04 -6.21 21.72
CA GLU A 199 8.56 -6.37 23.09
C GLU A 199 7.21 -7.11 23.18
N ASP A 200 6.46 -7.18 22.09
CA ASP A 200 5.21 -7.94 22.03
C ASP A 200 5.48 -9.45 22.14
N GLU A 201 4.72 -10.13 23.00
CA GLU A 201 4.93 -11.55 23.31
C GLU A 201 4.78 -12.45 22.07
N ASP A 202 3.80 -12.20 21.20
CA ASP A 202 3.56 -13.00 20.00
C ASP A 202 4.70 -12.81 18.99
N VAL A 203 5.20 -11.58 18.88
CA VAL A 203 6.34 -11.23 18.02
C VAL A 203 7.61 -11.91 18.53
N ARG A 204 7.86 -11.84 19.83
CA ARG A 204 9.02 -12.47 20.48
C ARG A 204 9.01 -13.98 20.27
N LYS A 205 7.88 -14.64 20.51
CA LYS A 205 7.69 -16.07 20.22
C LYS A 205 7.94 -16.38 18.74
N SER A 206 7.45 -15.55 17.84
CA SER A 206 7.68 -15.70 16.40
C SER A 206 9.18 -15.61 16.05
N LEU A 207 9.90 -14.61 16.57
CA LEU A 207 11.33 -14.45 16.36
C LEU A 207 12.14 -15.63 16.92
N ILE A 208 11.76 -16.14 18.09
CA ILE A 208 12.37 -17.35 18.69
C ILE A 208 12.20 -18.56 17.77
N ILE A 209 11.02 -18.74 17.18
CA ILE A 209 10.77 -19.83 16.22
C ILE A 209 11.68 -19.68 14.99
N LEU A 210 11.88 -18.45 14.51
CA LEU A 210 12.75 -18.17 13.35
C LEU A 210 14.23 -18.50 13.61
N LEU A 211 14.69 -18.60 14.85
CA LEU A 211 16.06 -19.10 15.15
C LEU A 211 16.27 -20.55 14.72
N SER A 212 15.21 -21.33 14.53
CA SER A 212 15.28 -22.70 14.03
C SER A 212 14.94 -22.81 12.54
N HIS A 213 14.81 -21.68 11.83
CA HIS A 213 14.54 -21.68 10.41
C HIS A 213 15.70 -22.33 9.63
N TRP A 214 15.41 -22.99 8.51
CA TRP A 214 16.44 -23.69 7.73
C TRP A 214 17.38 -22.72 6.98
N ASP A 215 16.86 -21.55 6.60
CA ASP A 215 17.65 -20.49 5.95
C ASP A 215 18.46 -19.66 6.96
N ALA A 216 19.73 -19.42 6.64
CA ALA A 216 20.67 -18.72 7.51
C ALA A 216 20.41 -17.21 7.59
N GLN A 217 19.92 -16.57 6.52
CA GLN A 217 19.63 -15.13 6.53
C GLN A 217 18.44 -14.85 7.45
N THR A 218 17.39 -15.67 7.39
CA THR A 218 16.24 -15.59 8.31
C THR A 218 16.68 -15.77 9.76
N ARG A 219 17.49 -16.80 10.05
CA ARG A 219 18.02 -17.02 11.41
C ARG A 219 18.85 -15.84 11.90
N LEU A 220 19.71 -15.30 11.04
CA LEU A 220 20.55 -14.16 11.35
C LEU A 220 19.71 -12.91 11.65
N ALA A 221 18.71 -12.61 10.83
CA ALA A 221 17.81 -11.48 11.04
C ALA A 221 17.07 -11.61 12.37
N ALA A 222 16.52 -12.78 12.68
CA ALA A 222 15.86 -13.05 13.95
C ALA A 222 16.82 -12.90 15.15
N ALA A 223 18.04 -13.44 15.04
CA ALA A 223 19.05 -13.35 16.08
C ALA A 223 19.49 -11.90 16.35
N GLU A 224 19.70 -11.09 15.32
CA GLU A 224 20.05 -9.66 15.48
C GLU A 224 18.92 -8.89 16.18
N VAL A 225 17.64 -9.20 15.90
CA VAL A 225 16.51 -8.58 16.61
C VAL A 225 16.49 -9.02 18.08
N LEU A 226 16.58 -10.33 18.35
CA LEU A 226 16.55 -10.87 19.72
C LEU A 226 17.71 -10.39 20.58
N LYS A 227 18.88 -10.13 19.99
CA LYS A 227 20.04 -9.53 20.66
C LYS A 227 19.71 -8.18 21.30
N THR A 228 18.79 -7.41 20.74
CA THR A 228 18.39 -6.12 21.32
C THR A 228 17.51 -6.25 22.57
N ILE A 229 17.02 -7.46 22.86
CA ILE A 229 16.26 -7.82 24.07
C ILE A 229 16.93 -8.97 24.84
N ALA A 230 18.27 -9.03 24.81
CA ALA A 230 19.04 -10.12 25.42
C ALA A 230 18.77 -10.32 26.93
N GLY A 231 18.21 -9.34 27.64
CA GLY A 231 17.78 -9.49 29.04
C GLY A 231 16.54 -10.37 29.25
N ASP A 232 15.81 -10.69 28.18
CA ASP A 232 14.60 -11.51 28.24
C ASP A 232 14.89 -13.00 28.50
N SER A 233 14.14 -13.60 29.42
CA SER A 233 14.34 -15.00 29.83
C SER A 233 14.08 -15.98 28.69
N ASP A 234 13.07 -15.73 27.86
CA ASP A 234 12.68 -16.64 26.79
C ASP A 234 13.70 -16.57 25.64
N ALA A 235 14.17 -15.37 25.31
CA ALA A 235 15.25 -15.15 24.35
C ALA A 235 16.55 -15.83 24.81
N LYS A 236 16.94 -15.69 26.09
CA LYS A 236 18.10 -16.37 26.69
C LYS A 236 17.98 -17.89 26.58
N ALA A 237 16.85 -18.45 27.03
CA ALA A 237 16.62 -19.89 27.01
C ALA A 237 16.64 -20.45 25.58
N ALA A 238 16.00 -19.74 24.62
CA ALA A 238 16.01 -20.11 23.22
C ALA A 238 17.43 -20.06 22.62
N ALA A 239 18.20 -19.01 22.93
CA ALA A 239 19.57 -18.87 22.44
C ALA A 239 20.49 -19.96 22.99
N ALA A 240 20.42 -20.24 24.30
CA ALA A 240 21.20 -21.32 24.94
C ALA A 240 20.88 -22.69 24.32
N LYS A 241 19.60 -22.95 24.00
CA LYS A 241 19.17 -24.18 23.32
C LYS A 241 19.68 -24.28 21.88
N ARG A 242 19.73 -23.15 21.14
CA ARG A 242 20.11 -23.13 19.72
C ARG A 242 21.63 -23.10 19.51
N LEU A 243 22.38 -22.47 20.40
CA LEU A 243 23.83 -22.28 20.32
C LEU A 243 24.65 -23.55 20.00
N PRO A 244 24.43 -24.72 20.61
CA PRO A 244 25.26 -25.91 20.35
C PRO A 244 25.06 -26.51 18.96
N VAL A 245 23.92 -26.24 18.31
CA VAL A 245 23.57 -26.80 17.00
C VAL A 245 23.67 -25.81 15.85
N GLU A 246 24.02 -24.54 16.13
CA GLU A 246 24.21 -23.54 15.08
C GLU A 246 25.57 -23.71 14.40
N THR A 247 25.53 -23.76 13.07
CA THR A 247 26.70 -23.98 12.21
C THR A 247 27.29 -22.68 11.69
N ASP A 248 26.49 -21.63 11.56
CA ASP A 248 26.97 -20.31 11.15
C ASP A 248 27.70 -19.60 12.29
N ALA A 249 28.98 -19.27 12.08
CA ALA A 249 29.83 -18.65 13.10
C ALA A 249 29.33 -17.28 13.56
N ARG A 250 28.73 -16.48 12.67
CA ARG A 250 28.21 -15.15 13.00
C ARG A 250 26.96 -15.29 13.86
N ILE A 251 26.04 -16.16 13.48
CA ILE A 251 24.82 -16.41 14.27
C ILE A 251 25.22 -16.98 15.64
N LYS A 252 26.15 -17.93 15.67
CA LYS A 252 26.67 -18.51 16.92
C LYS A 252 27.22 -17.45 17.88
N ALA A 253 27.99 -16.48 17.37
CA ALA A 253 28.50 -15.38 18.18
C ALA A 253 27.39 -14.46 18.73
N ILE A 254 26.31 -14.25 17.98
CA ILE A 254 25.15 -13.47 18.44
C ILE A 254 24.38 -14.24 19.52
N LEU A 255 24.12 -15.53 19.29
CA LEU A 255 23.42 -16.39 20.25
C LEU A 255 24.16 -16.52 21.57
N ALA A 256 25.49 -16.60 21.55
CA ALA A 256 26.30 -16.61 22.77
C ALA A 256 26.07 -15.35 23.61
N LYS A 257 26.09 -14.17 22.98
CA LYS A 257 25.80 -12.89 23.64
C LYS A 257 24.39 -12.80 24.20
N ILE A 258 23.40 -13.36 23.51
CA ILE A 258 22.03 -13.42 24.02
C ILE A 258 21.97 -14.32 25.25
N ALA A 259 22.56 -15.51 25.19
CA ALA A 259 22.53 -16.47 26.28
C ALA A 259 23.28 -15.98 27.54
N GLU A 260 24.34 -15.19 27.35
CA GLU A 260 25.11 -14.52 28.40
C GLU A 260 24.41 -13.29 29.01
N GLY A 261 23.32 -12.82 28.37
CA GLY A 261 22.75 -11.46 28.46
C GLY A 261 22.68 -10.78 29.82
#